data_AF-A0ABD0RX76-F1
#
_entry.id   AF-A0ABD0RX76-F1
#
_cell.length_a   1.000
_cell.length_b   1.000
_cell.length_c   1.000
_cell.angle_alpha   90.00
_cell.angle_beta   90.00
_cell.angle_gamma   90.00
#
_symmetry.space_group_name_H-M   'P 1'
#
loop_
_entity.id
_entity.type
_entity.pdbx_description
1 polymer ?
#
loop_
_entity_poly.entity_id
_entity_poly.type
_entity_poly.pdbx_seq_one_letter_code
_entity_poly.pdbx_strand_id
1 'polypeptide(L)'
;APILFQPKACGPKQCVTGDPKHPKGDPSPLPEPLENTTHTVIQVQRPVSAGPKRFPVTVFNGSNGMKISVTVRSIDTIAKLQQKVLKLKPELVGCGNLAYNGKPVQLHETLSELQVKPDA
;
A
#
# COMPACT_ATOMS: atom_id res chain seq x y z
N ALA A 1 5.18 14.59 13.06
CA ALA A 1 3.82 15.16 13.02
C ALA A 1 3.16 14.73 11.71
N PRO A 2 1.94 14.18 11.69
CA PRO A 2 1.33 13.74 10.45
C PRO A 2 0.79 14.96 9.68
N ILE A 3 0.98 14.96 8.36
CA ILE A 3 0.53 16.00 7.46
C ILE A 3 -0.97 15.80 7.22
N LEU A 4 -1.78 16.72 7.74
CA LEU A 4 -3.21 16.80 7.49
C LEU A 4 -3.43 17.28 6.06
N PHE A 5 -3.93 16.40 5.18
CA PHE A 5 -4.45 16.83 3.88
C PHE A 5 -5.77 17.56 4.09
N GLN A 6 -5.76 18.88 3.90
CA GLN A 6 -6.97 19.70 3.86
C GLN A 6 -7.71 19.45 2.53
N PRO A 7 -9.01 19.10 2.54
CA PRO A 7 -9.78 19.00 1.30
C PRO A 7 -9.95 20.38 0.66
N LYS A 8 -9.86 20.40 -0.66
CA LYS A 8 -9.94 21.57 -1.54
C LYS A 8 -11.24 22.34 -1.29
N ALA A 9 -11.14 23.62 -0.94
CA ALA A 9 -12.28 24.49 -0.69
C ALA A 9 -13.20 24.52 -1.92
N CYS A 10 -14.46 24.14 -1.75
CA CYS A 10 -15.50 24.38 -2.74
C CYS A 10 -15.74 25.90 -2.84
N GLY A 11 -15.82 26.43 -4.07
CA GLY A 11 -16.07 27.85 -4.33
C GLY A 11 -17.39 28.37 -3.73
N PRO A 12 -17.61 29.70 -3.74
CA PRO A 12 -18.75 30.31 -3.06
C PRO A 12 -20.06 29.76 -3.65
N LYS A 13 -20.86 29.13 -2.78
CA LYS A 13 -22.22 28.73 -3.12
C LYS A 13 -23.06 29.99 -3.28
N GLN A 14 -23.64 30.19 -4.46
CA GLN A 14 -24.65 31.23 -4.66
C GLN A 14 -25.90 30.82 -3.87
N CYS A 15 -26.14 31.48 -2.73
CA CYS A 15 -27.34 31.26 -1.94
C CYS A 15 -28.54 31.84 -2.70
N VAL A 16 -29.47 30.99 -3.11
CA VAL A 16 -30.79 31.45 -3.54
C VAL A 16 -31.57 31.82 -2.29
N THR A 17 -31.72 33.12 -2.02
CA THR A 17 -32.57 33.62 -0.94
C THR A 17 -34.02 33.61 -1.41
N GLY A 18 -34.79 32.65 -0.91
CA GLY A 18 -36.23 32.58 -1.09
C GLY A 18 -36.75 31.24 -0.58
N ASP A 19 -37.68 31.26 0.37
CA ASP A 19 -38.35 30.04 0.81
C ASP A 19 -39.03 29.36 -0.38
N PRO A 20 -38.75 28.08 -0.66
CA PRO A 20 -39.53 27.34 -1.64
C PRO A 20 -40.99 27.40 -1.22
N LYS A 21 -41.86 27.97 -2.06
CA LYS A 21 -43.30 27.92 -1.79
C LYS A 21 -43.71 26.45 -1.73
N HIS A 22 -44.01 25.97 -0.53
CA HIS A 22 -44.53 24.62 -0.33
C HIS A 22 -45.75 24.44 -1.25
N PRO A 23 -45.82 23.38 -2.06
CA PRO A 23 -47.09 22.98 -2.65
C PRO A 23 -48.06 22.74 -1.50
N LYS A 24 -49.21 23.44 -1.50
CA LYS A 24 -50.37 23.08 -0.67
C LYS A 24 -50.91 21.73 -1.19
N GLY A 25 -50.24 20.65 -0.83
CA GLY A 25 -50.76 19.29 -0.93
C GLY A 25 -50.84 18.72 0.47
N ASP A 26 -51.86 17.90 0.73
CA ASP A 26 -52.06 17.26 2.03
C ASP A 26 -50.75 16.66 2.56
N PRO A 27 -50.46 16.78 3.87
CA PRO A 27 -49.25 16.25 4.44
C PRO A 27 -49.19 14.75 4.18
N SER A 28 -48.24 14.32 3.35
CA SER A 28 -47.91 12.91 3.20
C SER A 28 -47.61 12.34 4.59
N PRO A 29 -48.14 11.14 4.94
CA PRO A 29 -47.82 10.52 6.21
C PRO A 29 -46.31 10.44 6.40
N LEU A 30 -45.84 10.84 7.59
CA LEU A 30 -44.46 10.63 8.01
C LEU A 30 -44.20 9.11 8.01
N PRO A 31 -43.13 8.63 7.36
CA PRO A 31 -42.78 7.22 7.42
C PRO A 31 -42.56 6.81 8.87
N GLU A 32 -43.07 5.64 9.25
CA GLU A 32 -42.97 5.12 10.61
C GLU A 32 -41.49 4.98 11.03
N PRO A 33 -41.15 5.26 12.29
CA PRO A 33 -39.78 5.08 12.78
C PRO A 33 -39.33 3.63 12.60
N LEU A 34 -38.13 3.44 12.05
CA LEU A 34 -37.50 2.12 11.99
C LEU A 34 -37.18 1.65 13.42
N GLU A 35 -38.08 0.85 14.00
CA GLU A 35 -37.96 0.35 15.38
C GLU A 35 -36.70 -0.50 15.60
N ASN A 36 -36.18 -1.13 14.55
CA ASN A 36 -35.07 -2.08 14.62
C ASN A 36 -33.89 -1.65 13.74
N THR A 37 -33.11 -0.67 14.21
CA THR A 37 -31.83 -0.33 13.58
C THR A 37 -30.70 -1.11 14.26
N THR A 38 -30.18 -2.16 13.61
CA THR A 38 -29.01 -2.89 14.11
C THR A 38 -27.72 -2.17 13.70
N HIS A 39 -27.09 -1.46 14.63
CA HIS A 39 -25.75 -0.89 14.43
C HIS A 39 -24.69 -1.98 14.65
N THR A 40 -24.07 -2.47 13.58
CA THR A 40 -22.92 -3.38 13.69
C THR A 40 -21.63 -2.58 13.63
N VAL A 41 -20.84 -2.63 14.70
CA VAL A 41 -19.50 -2.05 14.75
C VAL A 41 -18.49 -3.16 14.41
N ILE A 42 -17.89 -3.09 13.22
CA ILE A 42 -16.78 -3.97 12.87
C ILE A 42 -15.54 -3.47 13.61
N GLN A 43 -15.21 -4.11 14.73
CA GLN A 43 -13.93 -3.89 15.40
C GLN A 43 -12.85 -4.67 14.65
N VAL A 44 -12.04 -3.96 13.87
CA VAL A 44 -10.83 -4.54 13.26
C VAL A 44 -9.85 -4.82 14.40
N GLN A 45 -9.71 -6.09 14.79
CA GLN A 45 -8.60 -6.51 15.63
C GLN A 45 -7.31 -6.03 14.98
N ARG A 46 -6.44 -5.39 15.76
CA ARG A 46 -5.19 -4.77 15.27
C ARG A 46 -4.52 -5.71 14.26
N PRO A 47 -4.01 -5.20 13.12
CA PRO A 47 -3.24 -6.03 12.21
C PRO A 47 -2.12 -6.70 13.01
N VAL A 48 -2.21 -8.02 13.15
CA VAL A 48 -1.10 -8.81 13.69
C VAL A 48 -0.05 -8.79 12.59
N SER A 49 0.83 -7.80 12.64
CA SER A 49 1.97 -7.73 11.73
C SER A 49 2.80 -8.98 11.99
N ALA A 50 2.70 -9.97 11.09
CA ALA A 50 3.56 -11.13 11.15
C ALA A 50 5.00 -10.62 11.18
N GLY A 51 5.76 -11.05 12.18
CA GLY A 51 7.14 -10.61 12.35
C GLY A 51 7.98 -10.82 11.07
N PRO A 52 9.14 -10.15 10.95
CA PRO A 52 9.92 -10.17 9.72
C PRO A 52 10.23 -11.59 9.24
N LYS A 53 9.56 -12.02 8.16
CA LYS A 53 9.71 -13.38 7.61
C LYS A 53 11.03 -13.50 6.87
N ARG A 54 11.78 -14.58 7.11
CA ARG A 54 12.96 -14.95 6.30
C ARG A 54 12.54 -15.88 5.16
N PHE A 55 13.07 -15.65 3.97
CA PHE A 55 12.81 -16.46 2.79
C PHE A 55 13.96 -16.33 1.77
N PRO A 56 14.16 -17.32 0.89
CA PRO A 56 15.11 -17.21 -0.21
C PRO A 56 14.52 -16.37 -1.35
N VAL A 57 15.39 -15.63 -2.04
CA VAL A 57 15.11 -14.94 -3.31
C VAL A 57 16.25 -15.23 -4.29
N THR A 58 15.94 -15.30 -5.58
CA THR A 58 16.94 -15.53 -6.63
C THR A 58 17.24 -14.25 -7.39
N VAL A 59 18.49 -13.80 -7.34
CA VAL A 59 18.96 -12.69 -8.19
C VAL A 59 19.52 -13.26 -9.48
N PHE A 60 18.96 -12.83 -10.60
CA PHE A 60 19.38 -13.22 -11.94
C PHE A 60 20.25 -12.13 -12.57
N ASN A 61 21.43 -12.51 -13.04
CA ASN A 61 22.26 -11.65 -13.87
C ASN A 61 22.01 -11.97 -15.36
N GLY A 62 21.38 -11.02 -16.06
CA GLY A 62 21.05 -11.17 -17.48
C GLY A 62 22.25 -11.17 -18.43
N SER A 63 23.41 -10.63 -18.04
CA SER A 63 24.56 -10.55 -18.94
C SER A 63 25.35 -11.85 -19.05
N ASN A 64 25.36 -12.68 -18.00
CA ASN A 64 26.07 -13.96 -17.98
C ASN A 64 25.19 -15.17 -17.63
N GLY A 65 23.88 -14.97 -17.40
CA GLY A 65 22.93 -16.01 -17.05
C GLY A 65 23.04 -16.55 -15.62
N MET A 66 23.87 -15.95 -14.77
CA MET A 66 24.11 -16.43 -13.41
C MET A 66 22.89 -16.24 -12.51
N LYS A 67 22.58 -17.25 -11.69
CA LYS A 67 21.52 -17.22 -10.68
C LYS A 67 22.13 -17.32 -9.29
N ILE A 68 21.71 -16.44 -8.38
CA ILE A 68 22.27 -16.33 -7.05
C ILE A 68 21.12 -16.37 -6.06
N SER A 69 21.01 -17.46 -5.29
CA SER A 69 20.02 -17.55 -4.23
C SER A 69 20.53 -16.87 -2.96
N VAL A 70 19.72 -15.98 -2.39
CA VAL A 70 20.05 -15.18 -1.21
C VAL A 70 18.93 -15.28 -0.18
N THR A 71 19.27 -15.64 1.06
CA THR A 71 18.30 -15.58 2.16
C THR A 71 18.16 -14.15 2.69
N VAL A 72 16.93 -13.64 2.66
CA VAL A 72 16.56 -12.26 3.01
C VAL A 72 15.46 -12.24 4.07
N ARG A 73 15.27 -11.07 4.70
CA ARG A 73 14.08 -10.79 5.51
C ARG A 73 13.14 -9.87 4.73
N SER A 74 11.84 -9.96 4.98
CA SER A 74 10.84 -9.06 4.37
C SER A 74 11.19 -7.58 4.57
N ILE A 75 11.75 -7.21 5.71
CA ILE A 75 12.16 -5.83 6.05
C ILE A 75 13.54 -5.42 5.52
N ASP A 76 14.30 -6.33 4.90
CA ASP A 76 15.58 -5.95 4.32
C ASP A 76 15.32 -5.07 3.08
N THR A 77 16.16 -4.04 2.91
CA THR A 77 16.09 -3.16 1.74
C THR A 77 16.79 -3.77 0.52
N ILE A 78 16.51 -3.23 -0.67
CA ILE A 78 17.23 -3.59 -1.90
C ILE A 78 18.73 -3.38 -1.77
N ALA A 79 19.19 -2.27 -1.17
CA ALA A 79 20.62 -2.05 -0.90
C ALA A 79 21.24 -3.19 -0.08
N LYS A 80 20.50 -3.69 0.93
CA LYS A 80 20.96 -4.79 1.77
C LYS A 80 20.97 -6.13 1.03
N LEU A 81 20.01 -6.37 0.13
CA LEU A 81 20.03 -7.50 -0.79
C LEU A 81 21.27 -7.45 -1.69
N GLN A 82 21.55 -6.32 -2.33
CA GLN A 82 22.74 -6.14 -3.18
C GLN A 82 24.04 -6.41 -2.40
N GLN A 83 24.17 -5.90 -1.18
CA GLN A 83 25.33 -6.17 -0.34
C GLN A 83 25.47 -7.67 -0.03
N LYS A 84 24.37 -8.39 0.21
CA LYS A 84 24.41 -9.84 0.42
C LYS A 84 24.84 -10.59 -0.84
N VAL A 85 24.36 -10.18 -2.01
CA VAL A 85 24.79 -10.74 -3.30
C VAL A 85 26.30 -10.54 -3.49
N LEU A 86 26.80 -9.32 -3.30
CA LEU A 86 28.22 -9.00 -3.45
C LEU A 86 29.11 -9.75 -2.45
N LYS A 87 28.63 -10.00 -1.23
CA LYS A 87 29.37 -10.83 -0.26
C LYS A 87 29.49 -12.29 -0.70
N LEU A 88 28.47 -12.83 -1.36
CA LEU A 88 28.48 -14.20 -1.88
C LEU A 88 29.26 -14.32 -3.20
N LYS A 89 29.24 -13.25 -3.99
CA LYS A 89 29.81 -13.17 -5.34
C LYS A 89 30.47 -11.80 -5.57
N PRO A 90 31.68 -11.59 -5.02
CA PRO A 90 32.40 -10.32 -5.14
C PRO A 90 32.75 -9.92 -6.58
N GLU A 91 32.85 -10.90 -7.48
CA GLU A 91 33.16 -10.73 -8.90
C GLU A 91 32.05 -10.01 -9.69
N LEU A 92 30.84 -9.85 -9.14
CA LEU A 92 29.75 -9.12 -9.77
C LEU A 92 30.00 -7.62 -9.78
N VAL A 93 30.62 -7.15 -10.85
CA VAL A 93 30.64 -5.73 -11.20
C VAL A 93 29.25 -5.35 -11.70
N GLY A 94 28.43 -4.69 -10.86
CA GLY A 94 27.17 -4.08 -11.34
C GLY A 94 25.86 -4.58 -10.73
N CYS A 95 25.84 -5.04 -9.48
CA CYS A 95 24.57 -5.36 -8.78
C CYS A 95 23.66 -4.13 -8.53
N GLY A 96 24.02 -2.93 -9.02
CA GLY A 96 23.31 -1.67 -8.75
C GLY A 96 21.96 -1.50 -9.45
N ASN A 97 21.76 -2.13 -10.61
CA ASN A 97 20.56 -1.95 -11.44
C ASN A 97 19.61 -3.14 -11.33
N LEU A 98 18.97 -3.31 -10.18
CA LEU A 98 17.99 -4.37 -9.99
C LEU A 98 16.62 -3.95 -10.55
N ALA A 99 15.90 -4.93 -11.10
CA ALA A 99 14.51 -4.80 -11.47
C ALA A 99 13.71 -5.99 -10.93
N TYR A 100 12.46 -5.75 -10.56
CA TYR A 100 11.50 -6.77 -10.13
C TYR A 100 10.23 -6.63 -10.95
N ASN A 101 9.74 -7.74 -11.53
CA ASN A 101 8.60 -7.74 -12.47
C ASN A 101 8.76 -6.73 -13.61
N GLY A 102 9.97 -6.62 -14.15
CA GLY A 102 10.30 -5.71 -15.25
C GLY A 102 10.42 -4.23 -14.86
N LYS A 103 10.28 -3.88 -13.57
CA LYS A 103 10.37 -2.49 -13.08
C LYS A 103 11.66 -2.27 -12.27
N PRO A 104 12.41 -1.19 -12.52
CA PRO A 104 13.55 -0.82 -11.68
C PRO A 104 13.11 -0.61 -10.23
N VAL A 105 13.92 -1.07 -9.28
CA VAL A 105 13.66 -0.92 -7.84
C VAL A 105 14.64 0.07 -7.20
N GLN A 106 14.19 0.77 -6.18
CA GLN A 106 14.98 1.76 -5.45
C GLN A 106 15.72 1.11 -4.27
N LEU A 107 16.90 1.64 -3.96
CA LEU A 107 17.79 1.08 -2.92
C LEU A 107 17.17 1.06 -1.51
N HIS A 108 16.28 2.00 -1.22
CA HIS A 108 15.64 2.16 0.10
C HIS A 108 14.36 1.33 0.25
N GLU A 109 13.77 0.84 -0.85
CA GLU A 109 12.58 0.00 -0.80
C GLU A 109 12.89 -1.33 -0.11
N THR A 110 11.96 -1.79 0.71
CA THR A 110 11.98 -3.09 1.36
C THR A 110 11.34 -4.17 0.50
N LEU A 111 11.72 -5.43 0.72
CA LEU A 111 11.12 -6.56 0.01
C LEU A 111 9.62 -6.71 0.30
N SER A 112 9.16 -6.30 1.49
CA SER A 112 7.73 -6.25 1.83
C SER A 112 6.95 -5.18 1.06
N GLU A 113 7.52 -3.98 0.89
CA GLU A 113 6.88 -2.91 0.10
C GLU A 113 6.75 -3.33 -1.37
N LEU A 114 7.77 -4.02 -1.88
CA LEU A 114 7.79 -4.62 -3.22
C LEU A 114 6.95 -5.91 -3.33
N GLN A 115 6.40 -6.40 -2.21
CA GLN A 115 5.60 -7.63 -2.13
C GLN A 115 6.31 -8.87 -2.71
N VAL A 116 7.63 -8.95 -2.54
CA VAL A 116 8.44 -10.09 -3.00
C VAL A 116 7.98 -11.35 -2.28
N LYS A 117 7.72 -12.40 -3.06
CA LYS A 117 7.28 -13.69 -2.54
C LYS A 117 8.49 -14.59 -2.24
N PRO A 118 8.34 -15.56 -1.33
CA PRO A 118 9.30 -16.65 -1.23
C PRO A 118 9.53 -17.28 -2.60
N ASP A 119 10.79 -17.62 -2.90
CA ASP A 119 11.19 -18.29 -4.13
C ASP A 119 11.00 -17.47 -5.42
N ALA A 120 10.84 -16.15 -5.28
CA ALA A 120 10.88 -15.19 -6.38
C ALA A 120 12.24 -15.13 -7.08
#